data_AF-W9B7X3-F1
#
_entry.id   AF-W9B7X3-F1
#
_cell.length_a   1.000
_cell.length_b   1.000
_cell.length_c   1.000
_cell.angle_alpha   90.00
_cell.angle_beta   90.00
_cell.angle_gamma   90.00
#
_symmetry.space_group_name_H-M   'P 1'
#
loop_
_entity.id
_entity.type
_entity.pdbx_description
1 polymer ?
#
loop_
_entity_poly.entity_id
_entity_poly.type
_entity_poly.pdbx_seq_one_letter_code
_entity_poly.pdbx_strand_id
1 'polypeptide(L)'
;MLGGLATGCSSAAAADLRAGDCLKVGGPVDRPEAIKAQCGSPESNYKVVAAVATGDDCPTDVDSYYSMHSTFGDVGGTICMDIDWVAGGCMSIDPDHGRDPVRVDCGDTAQPHRQRATQILQGVANVDQCASGIGYPYDQREFTVCVEDVA
;
A
#
# COMPACT_ATOMS: atom_id res chain seq x y z
N MET A 1 -19.94 -10.61 -43.68
CA MET A 1 -20.01 -10.66 -42.20
C MET A 1 -18.73 -11.30 -41.71
N LEU A 2 -17.83 -10.54 -41.07
CA LEU A 2 -16.69 -11.07 -40.32
C LEU A 2 -16.43 -10.08 -39.18
N GLY A 3 -16.47 -10.62 -37.97
CA GLY A 3 -16.70 -9.90 -36.73
C GLY A 3 -15.49 -9.13 -36.24
N GLY A 4 -15.74 -7.93 -35.72
CA GLY A 4 -14.83 -7.22 -34.85
C GLY A 4 -14.99 -7.74 -33.44
N LEU A 5 -13.93 -8.32 -32.89
CA LEU A 5 -13.81 -8.58 -31.46
C LEU A 5 -13.59 -7.23 -30.78
N ALA A 6 -14.63 -6.73 -30.11
CA ALA A 6 -14.50 -5.62 -29.18
C ALA A 6 -13.71 -6.13 -27.95
N THR A 7 -12.45 -5.74 -27.87
CA THR A 7 -11.64 -5.81 -26.66
C THR A 7 -12.26 -4.89 -25.61
N GLY A 8 -13.10 -5.47 -24.75
CA GLY A 8 -13.59 -4.78 -23.57
C GLY A 8 -12.41 -4.45 -22.66
N CYS A 9 -12.23 -3.16 -22.38
CA CYS A 9 -11.43 -2.71 -21.25
C CYS A 9 -12.13 -3.16 -19.97
N SER A 10 -11.89 -4.40 -19.56
CA SER A 10 -12.19 -4.82 -18.20
C SER A 10 -11.22 -4.08 -17.30
N SER A 11 -11.64 -2.93 -16.77
CA SER A 11 -11.11 -2.45 -15.49
C SER A 11 -11.18 -3.65 -14.56
N ALA A 12 -10.04 -4.22 -14.18
CA ALA A 12 -10.01 -5.33 -13.25
C ALA A 12 -10.77 -4.85 -12.00
N ALA A 13 -12.00 -5.34 -11.83
CA ALA A 13 -12.84 -4.91 -10.74
C ALA A 13 -12.12 -5.27 -9.44
N ALA A 14 -12.19 -4.38 -8.44
CA ALA A 14 -11.61 -4.57 -7.12
C ALA A 14 -12.02 -5.90 -6.41
N ALA A 15 -12.99 -6.63 -6.98
CA ALA A 15 -13.51 -7.91 -6.50
C ALA A 15 -12.50 -9.09 -6.45
N ASP A 16 -11.28 -8.94 -7.01
CA ASP A 16 -10.29 -10.02 -7.08
C ASP A 16 -8.98 -9.76 -6.29
N LEU A 17 -8.95 -8.75 -5.41
CA LEU A 17 -7.75 -8.43 -4.64
C LEU A 17 -7.49 -9.48 -3.55
N ARG A 18 -6.24 -9.96 -3.49
CA ARG A 18 -5.80 -10.99 -2.53
C ARG A 18 -4.52 -10.57 -1.83
N ALA A 19 -4.27 -11.17 -0.67
CA ALA A 19 -2.99 -11.02 0.02
C ALA A 19 -1.81 -11.28 -0.93
N GLY A 20 -0.86 -10.35 -0.95
CA GLY A 20 0.29 -10.36 -1.84
C GLY A 20 0.12 -9.51 -3.11
N ASP A 21 -1.10 -9.13 -3.49
CA ASP A 21 -1.31 -8.19 -4.57
C ASP A 21 -0.82 -6.79 -4.19
N CYS A 22 -0.33 -6.03 -5.15
CA CYS A 22 0.03 -4.65 -4.94
C CYS A 22 -0.89 -3.71 -5.70
N LEU A 23 -0.99 -2.48 -5.20
CA LEU A 23 -2.01 -1.53 -5.57
C LEU A 23 -1.40 -0.15 -5.78
N LYS A 24 -1.96 0.54 -6.77
CA LYS A 24 -1.99 1.99 -6.83
C LYS A 24 -3.27 2.44 -6.15
N VAL A 25 -3.14 3.01 -4.95
CA VAL A 25 -4.23 3.66 -4.22
C VAL A 25 -4.05 5.17 -4.29
N GLY A 26 -5.15 5.88 -4.53
CA GLY A 26 -5.16 7.34 -4.51
C GLY A 26 -6.53 7.88 -4.86
N GLY A 27 -6.57 9.11 -5.37
CA GLY A 27 -7.82 9.81 -5.70
C GLY A 27 -8.29 10.74 -4.58
N PRO A 28 -9.41 11.45 -4.77
CA PRO A 28 -10.00 12.31 -3.76
C PRO A 28 -10.43 11.53 -2.51
N VAL A 29 -10.39 12.15 -1.34
CA VAL A 29 -10.80 11.52 -0.06
C VAL A 29 -12.25 11.01 -0.10
N ASP A 30 -13.14 11.68 -0.83
CA ASP A 30 -14.54 11.28 -1.00
C ASP A 30 -14.76 10.19 -2.06
N ARG A 31 -13.72 9.89 -2.85
CA ARG A 31 -13.75 8.87 -3.90
C ARG A 31 -12.36 8.26 -4.10
N PRO A 32 -11.87 7.47 -3.12
CA PRO A 32 -10.62 6.76 -3.29
C PRO A 32 -10.76 5.71 -4.39
N GLU A 33 -9.67 5.46 -5.08
CA GLU A 33 -9.54 4.45 -6.12
C GLU A 33 -8.39 3.52 -5.77
N ALA A 34 -8.60 2.21 -5.92
CA ALA A 34 -7.58 1.18 -5.75
C ALA A 34 -7.49 0.35 -7.04
N ILE A 35 -6.32 0.36 -7.67
CA ILE A 35 -6.05 -0.32 -8.95
C ILE A 35 -4.87 -1.26 -8.77
N LYS A 36 -4.97 -2.50 -9.24
CA LYS A 36 -3.88 -3.47 -9.17
C LYS A 36 -2.65 -2.96 -9.94
N ALA A 37 -1.49 -3.03 -9.31
CA ALA A 37 -0.20 -2.62 -9.85
C ALA A 37 0.84 -3.74 -9.69
N GLN A 38 1.96 -3.63 -10.39
CA GLN A 38 3.11 -4.51 -10.17
C GLN A 38 3.82 -4.11 -8.88
N CYS A 39 4.04 -5.05 -7.96
CA CYS A 39 4.78 -4.80 -6.73
C CYS A 39 6.17 -4.20 -7.00
N GLY A 40 6.56 -3.20 -6.22
CA GLY A 40 7.80 -2.45 -6.37
C GLY A 40 7.86 -1.51 -7.56
N SER A 41 6.82 -1.45 -8.41
CA SER A 41 6.78 -0.49 -9.51
C SER A 41 6.56 0.95 -9.01
N PRO A 42 6.92 1.97 -9.82
CA PRO A 42 6.66 3.38 -9.49
C PRO A 42 5.19 3.71 -9.17
N GLU A 43 4.25 2.90 -9.62
CA GLU A 43 2.82 3.10 -9.39
C GLU A 43 2.30 2.40 -8.13
N SER A 44 3.06 1.45 -7.58
CA SER A 44 2.65 0.63 -6.44
C SER A 44 3.04 1.30 -5.13
N ASN A 45 2.04 1.81 -4.41
CA ASN A 45 2.22 2.40 -3.09
C ASN A 45 1.77 1.49 -1.94
N TYR A 46 0.87 0.54 -2.19
CA TYR A 46 0.41 -0.41 -1.17
C TYR A 46 0.49 -1.86 -1.63
N LYS A 47 0.57 -2.76 -0.66
CA LYS A 47 0.47 -4.21 -0.79
C LYS A 47 -0.64 -4.72 0.10
N VAL A 48 -1.50 -5.56 -0.46
CA VAL A 48 -2.58 -6.23 0.25
C VAL A 48 -1.99 -7.26 1.21
N VAL A 49 -2.39 -7.21 2.46
CA VAL A 49 -2.00 -8.18 3.49
C VAL A 49 -3.14 -9.08 3.92
N ALA A 50 -4.39 -8.59 3.82
CA ALA A 50 -5.58 -9.39 4.06
C ALA A 50 -6.78 -8.84 3.28
N ALA A 51 -7.75 -9.72 3.01
CA ALA A 51 -9.09 -9.36 2.55
C ALA A 51 -10.08 -9.91 3.57
N VAL A 52 -10.90 -9.04 4.13
CA VAL A 52 -11.80 -9.32 5.26
C VAL A 52 -13.20 -8.79 4.99
N ALA A 53 -14.16 -9.11 5.85
CA ALA A 53 -15.54 -8.67 5.67
C ALA A 53 -15.72 -7.19 6.04
N THR A 54 -15.09 -6.74 7.13
CA THR A 54 -15.16 -5.35 7.60
C THR A 54 -13.78 -4.85 8.01
N GLY A 55 -13.57 -3.53 8.03
CA GLY A 55 -12.29 -2.96 8.44
C GLY A 55 -11.86 -3.31 9.87
N ASP A 56 -12.82 -3.58 10.76
CA ASP A 56 -12.55 -4.00 12.14
C ASP A 56 -11.86 -5.38 12.23
N ASP A 57 -11.94 -6.18 11.16
CA ASP A 57 -11.28 -7.49 11.08
C ASP A 57 -9.83 -7.39 10.55
N CYS A 58 -9.36 -6.20 10.15
CA CYS A 58 -7.98 -6.00 9.75
C CYS A 58 -7.02 -6.14 10.95
N PRO A 59 -5.78 -6.61 10.75
CA PRO A 59 -4.73 -6.45 11.75
C PRO A 59 -4.64 -4.99 12.19
N THR A 60 -4.46 -4.73 13.47
CA THR A 60 -4.50 -3.36 14.02
C THR A 60 -3.29 -2.52 13.62
N ASP A 61 -2.25 -3.17 13.09
CA ASP A 61 -1.00 -2.57 12.66
C ASP A 61 -0.89 -2.40 11.14
N VAL A 62 -2.00 -2.49 10.37
CA VAL A 62 -1.97 -2.18 8.94
C VAL A 62 -1.86 -0.68 8.70
N ASP A 63 -1.17 -0.29 7.63
CA ASP A 63 -0.97 1.13 7.30
C ASP A 63 -2.27 1.80 6.80
N SER A 64 -3.11 1.05 6.11
CA SER A 64 -4.39 1.55 5.59
C SER A 64 -5.37 0.42 5.27
N TYR A 65 -6.62 0.78 5.00
CA TYR A 65 -7.64 -0.14 4.53
C TYR A 65 -8.50 0.50 3.43
N TYR A 66 -8.99 -0.32 2.52
CA TYR A 66 -9.89 0.10 1.44
C TYR A 66 -11.17 -0.73 1.50
N SER A 67 -12.29 -0.07 1.85
CA SER A 67 -13.60 -0.71 1.96
C SER A 67 -14.34 -0.62 0.63
N MET A 68 -14.69 -1.77 0.08
CA MET A 68 -15.48 -1.88 -1.15
C MET A 68 -16.96 -1.89 -0.80
N HIS A 69 -17.69 -0.90 -1.29
CA HIS A 69 -19.15 -0.93 -1.23
C HIS A 69 -19.69 -1.74 -2.40
N SER A 70 -20.32 -2.87 -2.12
CA SER A 70 -21.13 -3.62 -3.08
C SER A 70 -22.50 -2.96 -3.21
N THR A 71 -22.97 -2.79 -4.45
CA THR A 71 -24.29 -2.19 -4.75
C THR A 71 -25.42 -3.22 -4.86
N PHE A 72 -25.11 -4.53 -4.83
CA PHE A 72 -26.07 -5.60 -5.10
C PHE A 72 -25.86 -6.83 -4.19
N GLY A 73 -26.29 -6.76 -2.92
CA GLY A 73 -26.54 -7.94 -2.07
C GLY A 73 -25.34 -8.84 -1.69
N ASP A 74 -24.19 -8.71 -2.36
CA ASP A 74 -22.94 -9.30 -1.96
C ASP A 74 -22.42 -8.57 -0.73
N VAL A 75 -21.78 -9.27 0.20
CA VAL A 75 -21.10 -8.64 1.33
C VAL A 75 -19.91 -7.87 0.74
N GLY A 76 -19.93 -6.54 0.82
CA GLY A 76 -18.76 -5.73 0.50
C GLY A 76 -17.58 -6.20 1.35
N GLY A 77 -16.36 -6.13 0.81
CA GLY A 77 -15.15 -6.56 1.51
C GLY A 77 -14.25 -5.38 1.82
N THR A 78 -13.44 -5.50 2.87
CA THR A 78 -12.36 -4.57 3.16
C THR A 78 -11.02 -5.21 2.84
N ILE A 79 -10.17 -4.48 2.14
CA ILE A 79 -8.79 -4.86 1.87
C ILE A 79 -7.90 -4.15 2.88
N CYS A 80 -7.13 -4.90 3.65
CA CYS A 80 -6.15 -4.39 4.59
C CYS A 80 -4.80 -4.30 3.87
N MET A 81 -4.10 -3.19 4.04
CA MET A 81 -2.95 -2.84 3.21
C MET A 81 -1.80 -2.29 4.04
N ASP A 82 -0.60 -2.69 3.68
CA ASP A 82 0.63 -2.03 4.11
C ASP A 82 1.22 -1.25 2.95
N ILE A 83 2.07 -0.28 3.24
CA ILE A 83 2.93 0.35 2.25
C ILE A 83 3.77 -0.73 1.56
N ASP A 84 3.88 -0.66 0.24
CA ASP A 84 4.69 -1.59 -0.56
C ASP A 84 6.19 -1.28 -0.40
N TRP A 85 6.73 -1.52 0.79
CA TRP A 85 8.13 -1.28 1.09
C TRP A 85 9.04 -2.21 0.29
N VAL A 86 10.02 -1.61 -0.40
CA VAL A 86 11.08 -2.33 -1.13
C VAL A 86 12.42 -1.84 -0.61
N ALA A 87 13.25 -2.75 -0.11
CA ALA A 87 14.58 -2.39 0.37
C ALA A 87 15.40 -1.67 -0.73
N GLY A 88 15.98 -0.53 -0.38
CA GLY A 88 16.68 0.39 -1.29
C GLY A 88 15.76 1.40 -2.01
N GLY A 89 14.45 1.19 -2.03
CA GLY A 89 13.47 2.09 -2.64
C GLY A 89 13.01 3.20 -1.69
N CYS A 90 12.48 4.29 -2.26
CA CYS A 90 11.95 5.43 -1.52
C CYS A 90 10.45 5.61 -1.65
N MET A 91 9.84 6.05 -0.56
CA MET A 91 8.47 6.53 -0.49
C MET A 91 8.47 7.97 0.01
N SER A 92 7.64 8.83 -0.58
CA SER A 92 7.25 10.12 0.00
C SER A 92 6.09 9.85 0.95
N ILE A 93 6.28 10.08 2.25
CA ILE A 93 5.28 9.85 3.28
C ILE A 93 4.79 11.19 3.82
N ASP A 94 3.48 11.43 3.77
CA ASP A 94 2.90 12.62 4.41
C ASP A 94 2.89 12.43 5.94
N PRO A 95 3.64 13.24 6.72
CA PRO A 95 3.69 13.09 8.17
C PRO A 95 2.35 13.37 8.85
N ASP A 96 1.45 14.11 8.19
CA ASP A 96 0.10 14.38 8.69
C ASP A 96 -0.92 13.30 8.28
N HIS A 97 -0.49 12.30 7.50
CA HIS A 97 -1.35 11.23 6.95
C HIS A 97 -2.58 11.75 6.16
N GLY A 98 -2.49 12.95 5.60
CA GLY A 98 -3.56 13.56 4.80
C GLY A 98 -3.56 13.09 3.34
N ARG A 99 -2.50 12.42 2.90
CA ARG A 99 -2.32 11.87 1.56
C ARG A 99 -1.74 10.47 1.60
N ASP A 100 -2.12 9.68 0.62
CA ASP A 100 -1.51 8.38 0.42
C ASP A 100 0.01 8.50 0.15
N PRO A 101 0.79 7.53 0.61
CA PRO A 101 2.20 7.45 0.32
C PRO A 101 2.43 7.25 -1.17
N VAL A 102 3.54 7.78 -1.68
CA VAL A 102 3.87 7.73 -3.11
C VAL A 102 5.27 7.19 -3.29
N ARG A 103 5.45 6.22 -4.19
CA ARG A 103 6.80 5.77 -4.56
C ARG A 103 7.49 6.84 -5.39
N VAL A 104 8.73 7.16 -5.01
CA VAL A 104 9.52 8.23 -5.63
C VAL A 104 10.96 7.79 -5.85
N ASP A 105 11.67 8.47 -6.74
CA ASP A 105 13.13 8.38 -6.77
C ASP A 105 13.71 9.02 -5.50
N CYS A 106 14.68 8.36 -4.87
CA CYS A 106 15.28 8.87 -3.63
C CYS A 106 15.93 10.25 -3.79
N GLY A 107 16.46 10.57 -4.97
CA GLY A 107 17.06 11.85 -5.31
C GLY A 107 16.07 12.91 -5.81
N ASP A 108 14.77 12.61 -5.87
CA ASP A 108 13.75 13.58 -6.31
C ASP A 108 13.48 14.64 -5.24
N THR A 109 14.32 15.67 -5.21
CA THR A 109 14.22 16.80 -4.28
C THR A 109 12.93 17.61 -4.38
N ALA A 110 12.10 17.40 -5.42
CA ALA A 110 10.79 18.05 -5.53
C ALA A 110 9.73 17.39 -4.64
N GLN A 111 9.94 16.13 -4.22
CA GLN A 111 9.00 15.40 -3.36
C GLN A 111 9.39 15.59 -1.89
N PRO A 112 8.48 16.00 -1.01
CA PRO A 112 8.81 16.18 0.41
C PRO A 112 8.93 14.83 1.13
N HIS A 113 9.50 14.83 2.33
CA HIS A 113 9.42 13.70 3.29
C HIS A 113 9.76 12.32 2.68
N ARG A 114 10.82 12.28 1.88
CA ARG A 114 11.27 11.04 1.24
C ARG A 114 11.98 10.17 2.27
N GLN A 115 11.56 8.91 2.33
CA GLN A 115 12.13 7.90 3.21
C GLN A 115 12.55 6.68 2.41
N ARG A 116 13.80 6.27 2.58
CA ARG A 116 14.34 5.05 1.98
C ARG A 116 14.17 3.88 2.93
N ALA A 117 13.53 2.80 2.48
CA ALA A 117 13.55 1.55 3.24
C ALA A 117 14.96 0.94 3.17
N THR A 118 15.65 0.87 4.30
CA THR A 118 17.01 0.34 4.38
C THR A 118 17.01 -1.17 4.60
N GLN A 119 16.06 -1.68 5.38
CA GLN A 119 15.95 -3.07 5.74
C GLN A 119 14.53 -3.41 6.20
N ILE A 120 14.12 -4.67 6.04
CA ILE A 120 12.91 -5.22 6.66
C ILE A 120 13.35 -6.31 7.64
N LEU A 121 13.17 -6.07 8.94
CA LEU A 121 13.48 -7.00 10.01
C LEU A 121 12.27 -7.90 10.28
N GLN A 122 12.47 -9.21 10.38
CA GLN A 122 11.41 -10.19 10.65
C GLN A 122 11.52 -10.71 12.08
N GLY A 123 10.39 -11.02 12.72
CA GLY A 123 10.32 -11.49 14.11
C GLY A 123 10.64 -10.41 15.16
N VAL A 124 10.57 -9.14 14.77
CA VAL A 124 10.83 -8.00 15.66
C VAL A 124 10.01 -6.79 15.23
N ALA A 125 9.28 -6.22 16.19
CA ALA A 125 8.61 -4.93 16.07
C ALA A 125 9.30 -3.92 17.00
N ASN A 126 10.47 -3.43 16.59
CA ASN A 126 11.26 -2.48 17.38
C ASN A 126 12.17 -1.63 16.49
N VAL A 127 11.90 -0.33 16.46
CA VAL A 127 12.65 0.67 15.68
C VAL A 127 14.07 0.90 16.20
N ASP A 128 14.35 0.58 17.47
CA ASP A 128 15.71 0.71 18.05
C ASP A 128 16.71 -0.24 17.39
N GLN A 129 16.24 -1.27 16.68
CA GLN A 129 17.09 -2.16 15.89
C GLN A 129 17.44 -1.62 14.50
N CYS A 130 16.80 -0.52 14.08
CA CYS A 130 17.13 0.17 12.85
C CYS A 130 18.38 1.01 13.05
N ALA A 131 19.33 0.95 12.11
CA ALA A 131 20.60 1.69 12.21
C ALA A 131 20.39 3.22 12.30
N SER A 132 19.33 3.73 11.67
CA SER A 132 18.90 5.14 11.74
C SER A 132 18.16 5.50 13.04
N GLY A 133 17.66 4.50 13.79
CA GLY A 133 16.69 4.67 14.86
C GLY A 133 15.27 5.02 14.37
N ILE A 134 15.01 4.96 13.07
CA ILE A 134 13.72 5.32 12.45
C ILE A 134 13.17 4.10 11.70
N GLY A 135 11.89 3.83 11.86
CA GLY A 135 11.23 2.73 11.18
C GLY A 135 9.73 2.68 11.46
N TYR A 136 9.08 1.73 10.81
CA TYR A 136 7.67 1.39 10.97
C TYR A 136 7.58 0.01 11.63
N PRO A 137 7.30 -0.08 12.93
CA PRO A 137 7.08 -1.35 13.60
C PRO A 137 5.65 -1.83 13.36
N TYR A 138 5.51 -3.11 13.02
CA TYR A 138 4.25 -3.80 12.81
C TYR A 138 4.11 -4.83 13.94
N ASP A 139 3.53 -4.37 15.06
CA ASP A 139 3.55 -5.07 16.35
C ASP A 139 2.81 -6.41 16.34
N GLN A 140 1.67 -6.48 15.67
CA GLN A 140 0.84 -7.69 15.64
C GLN A 140 1.47 -8.76 14.74
N ARG A 141 2.13 -8.34 13.66
CA ARG A 141 2.76 -9.23 12.66
C ARG A 141 4.26 -9.42 12.86
N GLU A 142 4.80 -8.84 13.94
CA GLU A 142 6.18 -8.97 14.40
C GLU A 142 7.25 -8.69 13.33
N PHE A 143 7.16 -7.55 12.65
CA PHE A 143 8.22 -7.11 11.74
C PHE A 143 8.43 -5.59 11.81
N THR A 144 9.57 -5.11 11.36
CA THR A 144 9.90 -3.68 11.33
C THR A 144 10.47 -3.31 9.98
N VAL A 145 9.95 -2.26 9.35
CA VAL A 145 10.59 -1.66 8.18
C VAL A 145 11.47 -0.52 8.66
N CYS A 146 12.78 -0.72 8.58
CA CYS A 146 13.75 0.32 8.90
C CYS A 146 13.86 1.31 7.75
N VAL A 147 13.84 2.59 8.09
CA VAL A 147 13.91 3.67 7.10
C VAL A 147 14.95 4.72 7.47
N GLU A 148 15.34 5.54 6.52
CA GLU A 148 16.07 6.77 6.77
C GLU A 148 15.50 7.90 5.92
N ASP A 149 15.54 9.12 6.46
CA ASP A 149 15.17 10.31 5.70
C ASP A 149 16.23 10.59 4.64
N VAL A 150 15.78 10.90 3.43
CA VAL A 150 16.64 11.28 2.32
C VAL A 150 16.54 12.79 2.09
N ALA A 151 17.69 13.47 2.13
CA ALA A 151 17.81 14.89 1.86
C ALA A 151 17.43 15.24 0.41
#